data_AF-A0A0V1DF66-F1
#
_entry.id   AF-A0A0V1DF66-F1
#
_cell.length_a   1.000
_cell.length_b   1.000
_cell.length_c   1.000
_cell.angle_alpha   90.00
_cell.angle_beta   90.00
_cell.angle_gamma   90.00
#
_symmetry.space_group_name_H-M   'P 1'
#
loop_
_entity.id
_entity.type
_entity.pdbx_description
1 polymer ?
#
loop_
_entity_poly.entity_id
_entity_poly.type
_entity_poly.pdbx_seq_one_letter_code
_entity_poly.pdbx_strand_id
1 'polypeptide(L)'
;LSESNFIRERLVNLAMHVYILEMMAFHIASHLESDSSKDFTVEGSIAQVLLSRKYLREGIVSVMEIFGASAATTDEEFERLLRDVTTFSSFMNTDDWLVGHIATSGLTAWAQSRAIDLHKIGRPSDYPWHVVKSRWLSGDVYRGSFSFKHYLHEHLHPSLMDACRFIEEVMCKFDHIIRNQLKLKQKDIEEDSFALKRFCDVGCYLFAMVVAVSRASRSYCIGLKNGDLELVMQMVIQFDPAMKQFLLHLDEKMLIGFKFIIRDIDETHVFITSEAVATLMQRIDALMESLSPDVAEKS
;
A
#
# COMPACT_ATOMS: atom_id res chain seq x y z
N LEU A 1 -20.74 -3.88 23.62
CA LEU A 1 -20.02 -4.18 22.36
C LEU A 1 -19.32 -2.94 21.80
N SER A 2 -20.01 -1.79 21.67
CA SER A 2 -19.43 -0.53 21.15
C SER A 2 -18.23 0.04 21.93
N GLU A 3 -18.08 -0.30 23.21
CA GLU A 3 -16.95 0.14 24.03
C GLU A 3 -15.69 -0.72 23.88
N SER A 4 -15.78 -1.89 23.23
CA SER A 4 -14.61 -2.75 23.02
C SER A 4 -13.69 -2.17 21.95
N ASN A 5 -12.41 -1.99 22.29
CA ASN A 5 -11.39 -1.50 21.36
C ASN A 5 -11.25 -2.40 20.13
N PHE A 6 -11.41 -3.72 20.29
CA PHE A 6 -11.33 -4.67 19.17
C PHE A 6 -12.42 -4.44 18.13
N ILE A 7 -13.65 -4.16 18.58
CA ILE A 7 -14.78 -3.89 17.67
C ILE A 7 -14.61 -2.53 17.02
N ARG A 8 -14.09 -1.54 17.76
CA ARG A 8 -13.78 -0.22 17.22
C ARG A 8 -12.75 -0.30 16.10
N GLU A 9 -11.68 -1.07 16.28
CA GLU A 9 -10.66 -1.31 15.26
C GLU A 9 -11.26 -1.91 13.99
N ARG A 10 -12.10 -2.94 14.13
CA ARG A 10 -12.78 -3.57 12.98
C ARG A 10 -13.69 -2.60 12.23
N LEU A 11 -14.44 -1.77 12.96
CA LEU A 11 -15.30 -0.75 12.37
C LEU A 11 -14.50 0.37 11.69
N VAL A 12 -13.37 0.78 12.28
CA VAL A 12 -12.46 1.76 11.67
C VAL A 12 -11.88 1.20 10.37
N ASN A 13 -11.39 -0.03 10.35
CA ASN A 13 -10.86 -0.67 9.14
C ASN A 13 -11.93 -0.78 8.04
N LEU A 14 -13.17 -1.11 8.40
CA LEU A 14 -14.28 -1.14 7.44
C LEU A 14 -14.61 0.26 6.89
N ALA A 15 -14.67 1.27 7.74
CA ALA A 15 -14.89 2.65 7.32
C ALA A 15 -13.76 3.15 6.40
N MET A 16 -12.52 2.78 6.69
CA MET A 16 -11.35 3.07 5.87
C MET A 16 -11.43 2.43 4.49
N HIS A 17 -11.81 1.16 4.43
CA HIS A 17 -12.01 0.46 3.16
C HIS A 17 -13.06 1.17 2.32
N VAL A 18 -14.25 1.44 2.88
CA VAL A 18 -15.35 2.16 2.20
C VAL A 18 -14.93 3.55 1.75
N TYR A 19 -14.15 4.27 2.56
CA TYR A 19 -13.61 5.57 2.17
C TYR A 19 -12.72 5.44 0.93
N ILE A 20 -11.71 4.56 0.94
CA ILE A 20 -10.81 4.36 -0.21
C ILE A 20 -11.59 3.92 -1.46
N LEU A 21 -12.60 3.06 -1.28
CA LEU A 21 -13.50 2.61 -2.34
C LEU A 21 -14.15 3.82 -3.04
N GLU A 22 -14.84 4.64 -2.25
CA GLU A 22 -15.54 5.82 -2.75
C GLU A 22 -14.58 6.75 -3.49
N MET A 23 -13.35 6.91 -3.00
CA MET A 23 -12.38 7.84 -3.58
C MET A 23 -11.87 7.40 -4.93
N MET A 24 -11.58 6.10 -5.08
CA MET A 24 -11.19 5.55 -6.37
C MET A 24 -12.31 5.69 -7.40
N ALA A 25 -13.55 5.39 -7.00
CA ALA A 25 -14.71 5.48 -7.89
C ALA A 25 -14.92 6.91 -8.41
N PHE A 26 -14.93 7.90 -7.51
CA PHE A 26 -15.08 9.31 -7.91
C PHE A 26 -13.88 9.84 -8.67
N HIS A 27 -12.67 9.40 -8.35
CA HIS A 27 -11.47 9.80 -9.08
C HIS A 27 -11.53 9.35 -10.54
N ILE A 28 -11.87 8.07 -10.79
CA ILE A 28 -12.00 7.53 -12.14
C ILE A 28 -13.16 8.19 -12.89
N ALA A 29 -14.32 8.36 -12.24
CA ALA A 29 -15.46 9.03 -12.86
C ALA A 29 -15.12 10.47 -13.27
N SER A 30 -14.44 11.22 -12.40
CA SER A 30 -14.00 12.59 -12.69
C SER A 30 -13.04 12.66 -13.87
N HIS A 31 -12.15 11.68 -13.99
CA HIS A 31 -11.18 11.61 -15.09
C HIS A 31 -11.83 11.21 -16.41
N LEU A 32 -12.80 10.29 -16.37
CA LEU A 32 -13.57 9.87 -17.54
C LEU A 32 -14.40 11.03 -18.12
N GLU A 33 -14.95 11.88 -17.25
CA GLU A 33 -15.71 13.07 -17.67
C GLU A 33 -14.79 14.16 -18.23
N SER A 34 -13.61 14.35 -17.64
CA SER A 34 -12.67 15.41 -18.05
C SER A 34 -11.93 15.07 -19.35
N ASP A 35 -11.44 13.83 -19.48
CA ASP A 35 -10.54 13.41 -20.56
C ASP A 35 -11.02 12.11 -21.22
N SER A 36 -12.02 12.20 -22.09
CA SER A 36 -12.56 11.01 -22.80
C SER A 36 -11.56 10.29 -23.73
N SER A 37 -10.40 10.89 -24.02
CA SER A 37 -9.39 10.32 -24.93
C SER A 37 -8.32 9.46 -24.26
N LYS A 38 -8.25 9.48 -22.92
CA LYS A 38 -7.25 8.70 -22.16
C LYS A 38 -7.81 7.33 -21.81
N ASP A 39 -6.94 6.33 -21.88
CA ASP A 39 -7.27 4.96 -21.50
C ASP A 39 -7.15 4.83 -19.97
N PHE A 40 -8.29 4.60 -19.30
CA PHE A 40 -8.39 4.36 -17.85
C PHE A 40 -8.68 2.89 -17.52
N THR A 41 -8.41 1.97 -18.46
CA THR A 41 -8.67 0.53 -18.27
C THR A 41 -7.87 -0.05 -17.10
N VAL A 42 -6.64 0.42 -16.88
CA VAL A 42 -5.78 -0.05 -15.78
C VAL A 42 -6.30 0.46 -14.44
N GLU A 43 -6.64 1.75 -14.32
CA GLU A 43 -7.21 2.34 -13.12
C GLU A 43 -8.57 1.74 -12.79
N GLY A 44 -9.40 1.49 -13.82
CA GLY A 44 -10.66 0.75 -13.71
C GLY A 44 -10.44 -0.68 -13.23
N SER A 45 -9.40 -1.36 -13.71
CA SER A 45 -9.04 -2.70 -13.26
C SER A 45 -8.50 -2.71 -11.83
N ILE A 46 -7.68 -1.72 -11.43
CA ILE A 46 -7.20 -1.54 -10.05
C ILE A 46 -8.38 -1.33 -9.12
N ALA A 47 -9.31 -0.46 -9.53
CA ALA A 47 -10.53 -0.23 -8.81
C ALA A 47 -11.31 -1.55 -8.69
N GLN A 48 -11.47 -2.33 -9.75
CA GLN A 48 -12.14 -3.62 -9.71
C GLN A 48 -11.46 -4.65 -8.78
N VAL A 49 -10.12 -4.74 -8.82
CA VAL A 49 -9.29 -5.66 -8.01
C VAL A 49 -9.32 -5.31 -6.52
N LEU A 50 -9.21 -4.02 -6.17
CA LEU A 50 -9.24 -3.56 -4.78
C LEU A 50 -10.67 -3.49 -4.24
N LEU A 51 -11.61 -2.89 -4.97
CA LEU A 51 -12.93 -2.50 -4.46
C LEU A 51 -13.85 -3.67 -4.18
N SER A 52 -14.06 -4.57 -5.14
CA SER A 52 -15.20 -5.48 -5.06
C SER A 52 -14.91 -6.80 -4.33
N ARG A 53 -13.63 -7.16 -4.15
CA ARG A 53 -13.27 -8.54 -3.77
C ARG A 53 -12.58 -8.64 -2.44
N LYS A 54 -11.52 -7.85 -2.21
CA LYS A 54 -10.82 -7.86 -0.92
C LYS A 54 -11.65 -7.09 0.11
N TYR A 55 -11.96 -5.83 -0.16
CA TYR A 55 -12.62 -4.96 0.82
C TYR A 55 -14.10 -5.29 1.07
N LEU A 56 -14.89 -5.64 0.05
CA LEU A 56 -16.29 -6.06 0.27
C LEU A 56 -16.37 -7.39 1.02
N ARG A 57 -15.58 -8.39 0.64
CA ARG A 57 -15.58 -9.69 1.32
C ARG A 57 -15.06 -9.56 2.76
N GLU A 58 -13.93 -8.88 2.96
CA GLU A 58 -13.36 -8.64 4.28
C GLU A 58 -14.29 -7.79 5.16
N GLY A 59 -14.97 -6.80 4.58
CA GLY A 59 -15.96 -5.99 5.27
C GLY A 59 -17.17 -6.80 5.73
N ILE A 60 -17.78 -7.59 4.85
CA ILE A 60 -18.93 -8.44 5.20
C ILE A 60 -18.52 -9.48 6.26
N VAL A 61 -17.38 -10.14 6.08
CA VAL A 61 -16.88 -11.13 7.04
C VAL A 61 -16.61 -10.48 8.41
N SER A 62 -15.99 -9.30 8.45
CA SER A 62 -15.75 -8.56 9.71
C SER A 62 -17.05 -8.20 10.42
N VAL A 63 -18.09 -7.81 9.67
CA VAL A 63 -19.42 -7.54 10.24
C VAL A 63 -20.04 -8.84 10.77
N MET A 64 -19.97 -9.93 10.02
CA MET A 64 -20.47 -11.24 10.46
C MET A 64 -19.77 -11.71 11.75
N GLU A 65 -18.45 -11.49 11.88
CA GLU A 65 -17.70 -11.79 13.11
C GLU A 65 -18.19 -10.98 14.31
N ILE A 66 -18.54 -9.70 14.12
CA ILE A 66 -19.08 -8.84 15.19
C ILE A 66 -20.44 -9.35 15.68
N PHE A 67 -21.30 -9.82 14.77
CA PHE A 67 -22.61 -10.39 15.09
C PHE A 67 -22.53 -11.85 15.57
N GLY A 68 -21.40 -12.52 15.36
CA GLY A 68 -21.14 -13.89 15.80
C GLY A 68 -22.16 -14.88 15.25
N ALA A 69 -22.71 -15.74 16.11
CA ALA A 69 -23.67 -16.77 15.70
C ALA A 69 -24.96 -16.20 15.10
N SER A 70 -25.33 -14.96 15.46
CA SER A 70 -26.51 -14.29 14.91
C SER A 70 -26.35 -13.93 13.43
N ALA A 71 -25.11 -13.86 12.92
CA ALA A 71 -24.87 -13.62 11.50
C ALA A 71 -25.19 -14.84 10.62
N ALA A 72 -25.28 -16.04 11.22
CA ALA A 72 -25.57 -17.29 10.51
C ALA A 72 -27.06 -17.66 10.50
N THR A 73 -27.90 -16.92 11.24
CA THR A 73 -29.35 -17.15 11.24
C THR A 73 -29.99 -16.52 10.01
N THR A 74 -31.02 -17.18 9.46
CA THR A 74 -31.77 -16.71 8.28
C THR A 74 -32.52 -15.40 8.48
N ASP A 75 -32.64 -14.92 9.72
CA ASP A 75 -33.28 -13.65 10.04
C ASP A 75 -32.46 -12.44 9.56
N GLU A 76 -31.15 -12.60 9.40
CA GLU A 76 -30.23 -11.54 8.93
C GLU A 76 -29.70 -11.86 7.53
N GLU A 77 -29.61 -10.85 6.66
CA GLU A 77 -29.28 -11.06 5.24
C GLU A 77 -27.76 -11.14 4.94
N PHE A 78 -26.90 -11.23 5.96
CA PHE A 78 -25.44 -11.23 5.79
C PHE A 78 -24.92 -12.44 5.00
N GLU A 79 -25.51 -13.62 5.21
CA GLU A 79 -25.18 -14.85 4.48
C GLU A 79 -25.49 -14.69 2.97
N ARG A 80 -26.63 -14.06 2.65
CA ARG A 80 -27.01 -13.77 1.26
C ARG A 80 -26.04 -12.79 0.63
N LEU A 81 -25.69 -11.70 1.32
CA LEU A 81 -24.72 -10.72 0.83
C LEU A 81 -23.36 -11.34 0.56
N LEU A 82 -22.87 -12.23 1.43
CA LEU A 82 -21.60 -12.93 1.22
C LEU A 82 -21.64 -13.83 -0.02
N ARG A 83 -22.74 -14.55 -0.24
CA ARG A 83 -22.95 -15.37 -1.45
C ARG A 83 -23.02 -14.53 -2.72
N ASP A 84 -23.74 -13.41 -2.67
CA ASP A 84 -23.90 -12.51 -3.81
C ASP A 84 -22.55 -11.89 -4.20
N VAL A 85 -21.76 -11.41 -3.23
CA VAL A 85 -20.42 -10.87 -3.47
C VAL A 85 -19.46 -11.92 -4.04
N THR A 86 -19.51 -13.15 -3.53
CA THR A 86 -18.68 -14.25 -4.05
C THR A 86 -19.05 -14.58 -5.51
N THR A 87 -20.34 -14.60 -5.82
CA THR A 87 -20.84 -14.84 -7.18
C THR A 87 -20.46 -13.70 -8.12
N PHE A 88 -20.64 -12.46 -7.68
CA PHE A 88 -20.24 -11.26 -8.42
C PHE A 88 -18.75 -11.27 -8.76
N SER A 89 -17.92 -11.69 -7.81
CA SER A 89 -16.48 -11.89 -8.03
C SER A 89 -16.20 -12.87 -9.17
N SER A 90 -16.91 -14.00 -9.25
CA SER A 90 -16.69 -14.97 -10.33
C SER A 90 -17.11 -14.48 -11.73
N PHE A 91 -18.08 -13.57 -11.84
CA PHE A 91 -18.55 -13.08 -13.13
C PHE A 91 -17.61 -12.07 -13.80
N MET A 92 -16.95 -11.21 -13.03
CA MET A 92 -16.15 -10.11 -13.59
C MET A 92 -14.67 -10.47 -13.76
N ASN A 93 -14.33 -11.46 -14.60
CA ASN A 93 -12.96 -12.00 -14.79
C ASN A 93 -12.33 -12.61 -13.52
N THR A 94 -11.43 -13.59 -13.67
CA THR A 94 -10.74 -14.20 -12.52
C THR A 94 -9.77 -13.22 -11.85
N ASP A 95 -9.60 -13.33 -10.53
CA ASP A 95 -8.66 -12.51 -9.75
C ASP A 95 -7.24 -12.54 -10.34
N ASP A 96 -6.77 -13.74 -10.64
CA ASP A 96 -5.42 -13.95 -11.17
C ASP A 96 -5.23 -13.30 -12.54
N TRP A 97 -6.28 -13.28 -13.37
CA TRP A 97 -6.22 -12.62 -14.67
C TRP A 97 -6.13 -11.09 -14.53
N LEU A 98 -6.94 -10.49 -13.65
CA LEU A 98 -6.89 -9.05 -13.42
C LEU A 98 -5.53 -8.62 -12.83
N VAL A 99 -5.00 -9.39 -11.89
CA VAL A 99 -3.65 -9.18 -11.32
C VAL A 99 -2.59 -9.22 -12.42
N GLY A 100 -2.64 -10.23 -13.30
CA GLY A 100 -1.76 -10.32 -14.45
C GLY A 100 -1.91 -9.14 -15.41
N HIS A 101 -3.14 -8.72 -15.71
CA HIS A 101 -3.42 -7.59 -16.59
C HIS A 101 -2.88 -6.26 -16.03
N ILE A 102 -3.13 -5.95 -14.76
CA ILE A 102 -2.63 -4.71 -14.12
C ILE A 102 -1.10 -4.70 -14.11
N ALA A 103 -0.47 -5.80 -13.70
CA ALA A 103 0.98 -5.87 -13.62
C ALA A 103 1.65 -5.76 -14.99
N THR A 104 1.13 -6.45 -16.00
CA THR A 104 1.68 -6.41 -17.38
C THR A 104 1.44 -5.06 -18.04
N SER A 105 0.23 -4.48 -17.95
CA SER A 105 -0.06 -3.14 -18.45
C SER A 105 0.79 -2.06 -17.76
N GLY A 106 0.99 -2.17 -16.44
CA GLY A 106 1.87 -1.27 -15.69
C GLY A 106 3.34 -1.39 -16.10
N LEU A 107 3.85 -2.62 -16.27
CA LEU A 107 5.22 -2.87 -16.72
C LEU A 107 5.46 -2.38 -18.15
N THR A 108 4.50 -2.56 -19.05
CA THR A 108 4.61 -2.10 -20.44
C THR A 108 4.62 -0.57 -20.52
N ALA A 109 3.72 0.12 -19.81
CA ALA A 109 3.72 1.57 -19.71
C ALA A 109 5.03 2.12 -19.12
N TRP A 110 5.53 1.48 -18.06
CA TRP A 110 6.81 1.82 -17.46
C TRP A 110 7.99 1.62 -18.42
N ALA A 111 8.00 0.51 -19.18
CA ALA A 111 9.05 0.20 -20.13
C ALA A 111 9.06 1.18 -21.30
N GLN A 112 7.88 1.58 -21.80
CA GLN A 112 7.72 2.59 -22.84
C GLN A 112 8.26 3.96 -22.40
N SER A 113 7.90 4.41 -21.19
CA SER A 113 8.41 5.66 -20.60
C SER A 113 9.95 5.69 -20.52
N ARG A 114 10.60 4.52 -20.49
CA ARG A 114 12.04 4.36 -20.25
C ARG A 114 12.80 3.67 -21.36
N ALA A 115 12.19 3.56 -22.54
CA ALA A 115 12.79 2.85 -23.67
C ALA A 115 14.19 3.37 -24.00
N ILE A 116 14.41 4.69 -23.92
CA ILE A 116 15.71 5.32 -24.18
C ILE A 116 16.77 4.89 -23.16
N ASP A 117 16.42 4.89 -21.87
CA ASP A 117 17.34 4.49 -20.79
C ASP A 117 17.64 3.00 -20.85
N LEU A 118 16.63 2.18 -21.08
CA LEU A 118 16.76 0.73 -21.27
C LEU A 118 17.65 0.40 -22.47
N HIS A 119 17.48 1.11 -23.59
CA HIS A 119 18.31 0.94 -24.77
C HIS A 119 19.80 1.24 -24.49
N LYS A 120 20.10 2.33 -23.75
CA LYS A 120 21.47 2.67 -23.36
C LYS A 120 22.08 1.64 -22.40
N ILE A 121 21.27 1.11 -21.47
CA ILE A 121 21.71 0.07 -20.53
C ILE A 121 21.95 -1.27 -21.26
N GLY A 122 21.13 -1.59 -22.27
CA GLY A 122 21.25 -2.80 -23.08
C GLY A 122 22.49 -2.83 -23.98
N ARG A 123 23.18 -1.70 -24.18
CA ARG A 123 24.45 -1.62 -24.92
C ARG A 123 25.57 -1.05 -24.06
N PRO A 124 26.12 -1.84 -23.11
CA PRO A 124 27.20 -1.37 -22.24
C PRO A 124 28.47 -0.95 -23.00
N SER A 125 28.72 -1.56 -24.16
CA SER A 125 29.86 -1.25 -25.03
C SER A 125 29.79 0.17 -25.61
N ASP A 126 28.60 0.62 -26.00
CA ASP A 126 28.40 1.92 -26.66
C ASP A 126 28.29 3.06 -25.64
N TYR A 127 27.74 2.78 -24.44
CA TYR A 127 27.48 3.78 -23.40
C TYR A 127 28.02 3.38 -22.00
N PRO A 128 29.32 3.12 -21.84
CA PRO A 128 29.88 2.64 -20.58
C PRO A 128 29.68 3.64 -19.42
N TRP A 129 29.80 4.94 -19.68
CA TRP A 129 29.58 5.98 -18.67
C TRP A 129 28.13 6.00 -18.12
N HIS A 130 27.15 5.70 -18.98
CA HIS A 130 25.74 5.66 -18.58
C HIS A 130 25.44 4.47 -17.65
N VAL A 131 26.07 3.33 -17.89
CA VAL A 131 25.94 2.12 -17.06
C VAL A 131 26.58 2.34 -15.69
N VAL A 132 27.76 2.96 -15.63
CA VAL A 132 28.43 3.29 -14.36
C VAL A 132 27.61 4.30 -13.56
N LYS A 133 27.14 5.39 -14.20
CA LYS A 133 26.31 6.40 -13.54
C LYS A 133 25.00 5.81 -13.01
N SER A 134 24.31 5.00 -13.79
CA SER A 134 23.06 4.36 -13.35
C SER A 134 23.28 3.38 -12.21
N ARG A 135 24.39 2.63 -12.20
CA ARG A 135 24.76 1.74 -11.10
C ARG A 135 25.09 2.50 -9.81
N TRP A 136 25.74 3.66 -9.93
CA TRP A 136 26.05 4.53 -8.80
C TRP A 136 24.79 5.18 -8.21
N LEU A 137 23.92 5.75 -9.04
CA LEU A 137 22.62 6.31 -8.62
C LEU A 137 21.68 5.26 -8.01
N SER A 138 21.77 4.01 -8.47
CA SER A 138 21.08 2.88 -7.82
C SER A 138 21.57 2.61 -6.39
N GLY A 139 22.82 2.98 -6.07
CA GLY A 139 23.35 2.91 -4.70
C GLY A 139 22.76 3.99 -3.78
N ASP A 140 22.36 5.13 -4.32
CA ASP A 140 21.78 6.24 -3.56
C ASP A 140 20.39 5.90 -3.00
N VAL A 141 19.63 5.05 -3.70
CA VAL A 141 18.35 4.49 -3.21
C VAL A 141 18.55 3.70 -1.91
N TYR A 142 19.68 2.98 -1.77
CA TYR A 142 20.02 2.25 -0.55
C TYR A 142 20.65 3.15 0.52
N ARG A 143 21.18 4.32 0.15
CA ARG A 143 21.73 5.33 1.08
C ARG A 143 20.69 6.35 1.54
N GLY A 144 19.44 6.25 1.08
CA GLY A 144 18.35 7.16 1.46
C GLY A 144 18.41 8.54 0.81
N SER A 145 19.21 8.73 -0.25
CA SER A 145 19.27 9.99 -0.99
C SER A 145 18.34 9.89 -2.21
N PHE A 146 17.08 10.31 -2.05
CA PHE A 146 16.08 10.25 -3.11
C PHE A 146 16.09 11.52 -3.96
N SER A 147 16.17 11.36 -5.29
CA SER A 147 15.91 12.45 -6.23
C SER A 147 14.43 12.48 -6.56
N PHE A 148 13.69 13.37 -5.90
CA PHE A 148 12.28 13.61 -6.21
C PHE A 148 12.14 14.17 -7.63
N LYS A 149 11.26 13.57 -8.43
CA LYS A 149 11.05 13.95 -9.84
C LYS A 149 9.75 14.73 -10.05
N HIS A 150 8.72 14.40 -9.28
CA HIS A 150 7.37 14.94 -9.49
C HIS A 150 7.07 16.12 -8.55
N TYR A 151 7.82 16.26 -7.44
CA TYR A 151 7.64 17.30 -6.43
C TYR A 151 6.16 17.42 -6.01
N LEU A 152 5.56 16.28 -5.66
CA LEU A 152 4.13 16.17 -5.31
C LEU A 152 3.74 17.15 -4.20
N HIS A 153 4.67 17.41 -3.27
CA HIS A 153 4.46 18.34 -2.16
C HIS A 153 4.21 19.80 -2.59
N GLU A 154 4.56 20.20 -3.82
CA GLU A 154 4.31 21.56 -4.32
C GLU A 154 2.87 21.74 -4.81
N HIS A 155 2.22 20.63 -5.17
CA HIS A 155 0.88 20.63 -5.77
C HIS A 155 -0.24 20.39 -4.75
N LEU A 156 0.11 19.97 -3.54
CA LEU A 156 -0.80 19.55 -2.49
C LEU A 156 -0.69 20.49 -1.28
N HIS A 157 -1.71 20.46 -0.42
CA HIS A 157 -1.75 21.32 0.75
C HIS A 157 -0.52 21.09 1.66
N PRO A 158 0.12 22.14 2.22
CA PRO A 158 1.35 22.00 3.01
C PRO A 158 1.28 21.05 4.21
N SER A 159 0.09 20.85 4.80
CA SER A 159 -0.09 19.87 5.89
C SER A 159 0.16 18.42 5.46
N LEU A 160 0.14 18.15 4.15
CA LEU A 160 0.33 16.82 3.57
C LEU A 160 1.74 16.62 3.02
N MET A 161 2.66 17.56 3.23
CA MET A 161 4.00 17.54 2.66
C MET A 161 4.77 16.25 3.00
N ASP A 162 4.69 15.78 4.24
CA ASP A 162 5.42 14.57 4.67
C ASP A 162 4.85 13.30 4.04
N ALA A 163 3.52 13.21 3.92
CA ALA A 163 2.87 12.11 3.22
C ALA A 163 3.20 12.10 1.72
N CYS A 164 3.29 13.28 1.10
CA CYS A 164 3.69 13.43 -0.30
C CYS A 164 5.13 12.95 -0.53
N ARG A 165 6.07 13.37 0.34
CA ARG A 165 7.46 12.92 0.28
C ARG A 165 7.55 11.41 0.41
N PHE A 166 6.84 10.83 1.38
CA PHE A 166 6.81 9.38 1.56
C PHE A 166 6.31 8.64 0.31
N ILE A 167 5.23 9.11 -0.32
CA ILE A 167 4.71 8.49 -1.54
C ILE A 167 5.77 8.52 -2.64
N GLU A 168 6.46 9.65 -2.83
CA GLU A 168 7.52 9.73 -3.82
C GLU A 168 8.72 8.83 -3.50
N GLU A 169 9.06 8.64 -2.22
CA GLU A 169 10.08 7.67 -1.81
C GLU A 169 9.67 6.25 -2.16
N VAL A 170 8.41 5.86 -1.88
CA VAL A 170 7.89 4.53 -2.23
C VAL A 170 7.88 4.34 -3.75
N MET A 171 7.48 5.36 -4.52
CA MET A 171 7.56 5.34 -5.99
C MET A 171 9.00 5.13 -6.47
N CYS A 172 9.98 5.82 -5.88
CA CYS A 172 11.39 5.65 -6.23
C CYS A 172 11.93 4.26 -5.89
N LYS A 173 11.53 3.68 -4.74
CA LYS A 173 11.91 2.31 -4.35
C LYS A 173 11.26 1.30 -5.29
N PHE A 174 9.97 1.42 -5.55
CA PHE A 174 9.22 0.56 -6.46
C PHE A 174 9.85 0.55 -7.86
N ASP A 175 10.21 1.73 -8.34
CA ASP A 175 10.91 1.91 -9.59
C ASP A 175 12.22 1.12 -9.69
N HIS A 176 13.04 1.20 -8.65
CA HIS A 176 14.31 0.49 -8.57
C HIS A 176 14.11 -1.03 -8.51
N ILE A 177 13.09 -1.51 -7.80
CA ILE A 177 12.73 -2.93 -7.75
C ILE A 177 12.35 -3.44 -9.15
N ILE A 178 11.49 -2.71 -9.88
CA ILE A 178 11.11 -3.06 -11.26
C ILE A 178 12.35 -3.14 -12.16
N ARG A 179 13.25 -2.13 -12.10
CA ARG A 179 14.51 -2.14 -12.87
C ARG A 179 15.34 -3.39 -12.58
N ASN A 180 15.48 -3.77 -11.32
CA ASN A 180 16.32 -4.90 -10.93
C ASN A 180 15.71 -6.23 -11.37
N GLN A 181 14.40 -6.41 -11.20
CA GLN A 181 13.71 -7.62 -11.64
C GLN A 181 13.77 -7.76 -13.17
N LEU A 182 13.60 -6.68 -13.93
CA LEU A 182 13.75 -6.68 -15.39
C LEU A 182 15.16 -7.02 -15.86
N LYS A 183 16.20 -6.59 -15.13
CA LYS A 183 17.59 -6.98 -15.44
C LYS A 183 17.83 -8.47 -15.24
N LEU A 184 17.25 -9.05 -14.19
CA LEU A 184 17.44 -10.45 -13.82
C LEU A 184 16.66 -11.40 -14.73
N LYS A 185 15.39 -11.08 -15.01
CA LYS A 185 14.44 -12.00 -15.66
C LYS A 185 14.10 -11.63 -17.10
N GLN A 186 14.35 -10.38 -17.53
CA GLN A 186 14.09 -9.92 -18.89
C GLN A 186 12.68 -10.26 -19.40
N LYS A 187 12.56 -11.16 -20.39
CA LYS A 187 11.28 -11.58 -20.97
C LYS A 187 10.52 -12.60 -20.10
N ASP A 188 11.23 -13.32 -19.24
CA ASP A 188 10.66 -14.39 -18.41
C ASP A 188 9.83 -13.85 -17.22
N ILE A 189 9.66 -12.52 -17.14
CA ILE A 189 8.81 -11.89 -16.11
C ILE A 189 7.33 -12.20 -16.34
N GLU A 190 6.92 -12.36 -17.60
CA GLU A 190 5.53 -12.68 -17.93
C GLU A 190 5.11 -14.04 -17.36
N GLU A 191 6.06 -14.96 -17.15
CA GLU A 191 5.81 -16.28 -16.56
C GLU A 191 5.85 -16.28 -15.02
N ASP A 192 6.43 -15.25 -14.39
CA ASP A 192 6.51 -15.17 -12.94
C ASP A 192 5.26 -14.52 -12.31
N SER A 193 4.24 -15.36 -12.10
CA SER A 193 2.99 -14.99 -11.45
C SER A 193 3.18 -14.40 -10.04
N PHE A 194 4.20 -14.82 -9.28
CA PHE A 194 4.43 -14.31 -7.93
C PHE A 194 5.01 -12.90 -7.93
N ALA A 195 5.96 -12.61 -8.82
CA ALA A 195 6.47 -11.25 -8.99
C ALA A 195 5.40 -10.31 -9.52
N LEU A 196 4.63 -10.73 -10.52
CA LEU A 196 3.51 -9.94 -11.06
C LEU A 196 2.48 -9.61 -9.97
N LYS A 197 2.12 -10.58 -9.12
CA LYS A 197 1.23 -10.35 -7.99
C LYS A 197 1.77 -9.28 -7.03
N ARG A 198 3.04 -9.36 -6.66
CA ARG A 198 3.68 -8.36 -5.78
C ARG A 198 3.72 -6.97 -6.42
N PHE A 199 3.99 -6.89 -7.73
CA PHE A 199 3.94 -5.61 -8.45
C PHE A 199 2.55 -5.02 -8.50
N CYS A 200 1.54 -5.86 -8.74
CA CYS A 200 0.14 -5.46 -8.69
C CYS A 200 -0.22 -4.93 -7.30
N ASP A 201 0.08 -5.66 -6.23
CA ASP A 201 -0.24 -5.25 -4.86
C ASP A 201 0.38 -3.88 -4.53
N VAL A 202 1.67 -3.68 -4.79
CA VAL A 202 2.35 -2.40 -4.54
C VAL A 202 1.80 -1.27 -5.42
N GLY A 203 1.51 -1.55 -6.70
CA GLY A 203 0.90 -0.57 -7.61
C GLY A 203 -0.49 -0.13 -7.14
N CYS A 204 -1.31 -1.08 -6.69
CA CYS A 204 -2.61 -0.85 -6.10
C CYS A 204 -2.53 0.04 -4.84
N TYR A 205 -1.59 -0.24 -3.92
CA TYR A 205 -1.39 0.58 -2.72
C TYR A 205 -0.91 1.99 -3.05
N LEU A 206 0.02 2.13 -4.01
CA LEU A 206 0.49 3.44 -4.47
C LEU A 206 -0.65 4.27 -5.07
N PHE A 207 -1.51 3.67 -5.89
CA PHE A 207 -2.68 4.33 -6.44
C PHE A 207 -3.66 4.76 -5.33
N ALA A 208 -3.93 3.88 -4.37
CA ALA A 208 -4.78 4.21 -3.22
C ALA A 208 -4.25 5.40 -2.41
N MET A 209 -2.95 5.43 -2.13
CA MET A 209 -2.31 6.52 -1.41
C MET A 209 -2.45 7.85 -2.16
N VAL A 210 -2.13 7.89 -3.46
CA VAL A 210 -2.21 9.11 -4.27
C VAL A 210 -3.63 9.67 -4.31
N VAL A 211 -4.62 8.81 -4.52
CA VAL A 211 -6.04 9.21 -4.57
C VAL A 211 -6.50 9.74 -3.21
N ALA A 212 -6.11 9.09 -2.10
CA ALA A 212 -6.45 9.54 -0.76
C ALA A 212 -5.86 10.92 -0.43
N VAL A 213 -4.57 11.14 -0.75
CA VAL A 213 -3.90 12.44 -0.51
C VAL A 213 -4.52 13.54 -1.37
N SER A 214 -4.82 13.24 -2.64
CA SER A 214 -5.45 14.19 -3.56
C SER A 214 -6.79 14.67 -3.04
N ARG A 215 -7.63 13.75 -2.53
CA ARG A 215 -8.91 14.12 -1.90
C ARG A 215 -8.71 14.91 -0.62
N ALA A 216 -7.88 14.43 0.30
CA ALA A 216 -7.65 15.09 1.58
C ALA A 216 -7.16 16.53 1.38
N SER A 217 -6.25 16.74 0.42
CA SER A 217 -5.78 18.07 0.04
C SER A 217 -6.92 18.96 -0.46
N ARG A 218 -7.77 18.43 -1.34
CA ARG A 218 -8.91 19.18 -1.88
C ARG A 218 -9.92 19.55 -0.79
N SER A 219 -10.25 18.59 0.07
CA SER A 219 -11.21 18.76 1.18
C SER A 219 -10.75 19.83 2.16
N TYR A 220 -9.45 19.82 2.47
CA TYR A 220 -8.83 20.85 3.30
C TYR A 220 -8.89 22.23 2.64
N CYS A 221 -8.52 22.33 1.37
CA CYS A 221 -8.58 23.60 0.63
C CYS A 221 -9.99 24.18 0.49
N ILE A 222 -11.02 23.32 0.39
CA ILE A 222 -12.43 23.73 0.34
C ILE A 222 -12.94 24.17 1.74
N GLY A 223 -12.31 23.70 2.81
CA GLY A 223 -12.73 23.98 4.19
C GLY A 223 -13.95 23.15 4.60
N LEU A 224 -14.01 21.88 4.19
CA LEU A 224 -15.07 20.98 4.63
C LEU A 224 -14.99 20.73 6.13
N LYS A 225 -16.15 20.69 6.80
CA LYS A 225 -16.27 20.52 8.27
C LYS A 225 -15.59 19.24 8.80
N ASN A 226 -15.48 18.21 7.96
CA ASN A 226 -14.89 16.91 8.29
C ASN A 226 -13.48 16.72 7.70
N GLY A 227 -12.82 17.79 7.22
CA GLY A 227 -11.50 17.69 6.60
C GLY A 227 -10.44 17.05 7.51
N ASP A 228 -10.53 17.27 8.82
CA ASP A 228 -9.61 16.69 9.81
C ASP A 228 -9.75 15.16 9.91
N LEU A 229 -10.96 14.62 9.73
CA LEU A 229 -11.18 13.16 9.73
C LEU A 229 -10.54 12.51 8.50
N GLU A 230 -10.57 13.18 7.35
CA GLU A 230 -9.93 12.67 6.13
C GLU A 230 -8.40 12.64 6.24
N LEU A 231 -7.80 13.58 6.99
CA LEU A 231 -6.36 13.58 7.31
C LEU A 231 -5.98 12.38 8.20
N VAL A 232 -6.78 12.13 9.24
CA VAL A 232 -6.57 10.99 10.16
C VAL A 232 -6.73 9.67 9.41
N MET A 233 -7.77 9.55 8.57
CA MET A 233 -7.98 8.39 7.73
C MET A 233 -6.79 8.13 6.79
N GLN A 234 -6.21 9.18 6.19
CA GLN A 234 -5.00 9.04 5.38
C GLN A 234 -3.79 8.56 6.19
N MET A 235 -3.59 9.09 7.41
CA MET A 235 -2.49 8.66 8.30
C MET A 235 -2.60 7.18 8.69
N VAL A 236 -3.81 6.62 8.76
CA VAL A 236 -4.03 5.18 9.06
C VAL A 236 -3.65 4.28 7.89
N ILE A 237 -3.66 4.77 6.64
CA ILE A 237 -3.11 4.04 5.48
C ILE A 237 -1.58 3.87 5.61
N GLN A 238 -0.92 4.74 6.39
CA GLN A 238 0.48 4.61 6.76
C GLN A 238 0.61 3.81 8.07
N PHE A 239 1.05 2.57 7.91
CA PHE A 239 1.53 1.61 8.91
C PHE A 239 0.48 0.71 9.59
N ASP A 240 0.87 -0.56 9.68
CA ASP A 240 0.20 -1.62 10.42
C ASP A 240 0.23 -1.27 11.94
N PRO A 241 -0.92 -1.04 12.60
CA PRO A 241 -1.00 -0.68 14.02
C PRO A 241 -0.33 -1.72 14.93
N ALA A 242 -0.27 -2.97 14.48
CA ALA A 242 0.40 -4.07 15.18
C ALA A 242 1.91 -3.84 15.34
N MET A 243 2.56 -3.21 14.35
CA MET A 243 4.00 -2.93 14.42
C MET A 243 4.31 -1.86 15.46
N LYS A 244 3.44 -0.85 15.64
CA LYS A 244 3.60 0.16 16.69
C LYS A 244 3.42 -0.45 18.07
N GLN A 245 2.37 -1.25 18.28
CA GLN A 245 2.15 -1.92 19.58
C GLN A 245 3.29 -2.89 19.90
N PHE A 246 3.83 -3.59 18.89
CA PHE A 246 5.01 -4.43 19.05
C PHE A 246 6.25 -3.61 19.46
N LEU A 247 6.54 -2.49 18.80
CA LEU A 247 7.66 -1.61 19.15
C LEU A 247 7.54 -1.00 20.55
N LEU A 248 6.33 -0.59 20.96
CA LEU A 248 6.04 -0.11 22.32
C LEU A 248 6.27 -1.22 23.35
N HIS A 249 5.81 -2.44 23.06
CA HIS A 249 6.02 -3.60 23.92
C HIS A 249 7.49 -4.00 24.07
N LEU A 250 8.28 -3.89 23.00
CA LEU A 250 9.72 -4.14 23.02
C LEU A 250 10.49 -3.13 23.87
N ASP A 251 10.04 -1.86 23.89
CA ASP A 251 10.62 -0.79 24.70
C ASP A 251 10.25 -0.94 26.19
N GLU A 252 8.98 -1.25 26.49
CA GLU A 252 8.52 -1.50 27.87
C GLU A 252 9.21 -2.70 28.53
N LYS A 253 9.42 -3.79 27.77
CA LYS A 253 10.10 -5.00 28.27
C LYS A 253 11.63 -4.95 28.17
N MET A 254 12.21 -3.86 27.65
CA MET A 254 13.66 -3.70 27.41
C MET A 254 14.31 -4.90 26.70
N LEU A 255 13.64 -5.50 25.73
CA LEU A 255 14.13 -6.71 25.04
C LEU A 255 15.38 -6.46 24.18
N ILE A 256 15.66 -5.19 23.89
CA ILE A 256 16.85 -4.73 23.15
C ILE A 256 17.96 -4.24 24.12
N GLY A 257 17.69 -4.24 25.44
CA GLY A 257 18.65 -3.90 26.49
C GLY A 257 18.80 -2.41 26.80
N PHE A 258 18.16 -1.54 26.01
CA PHE A 258 18.09 -0.10 26.26
C PHE A 258 16.77 0.47 25.77
N LYS A 259 16.36 1.59 26.38
CA LYS A 259 15.15 2.32 26.00
C LYS A 259 15.44 3.11 24.72
N PHE A 260 14.69 2.84 23.67
CA PHE A 260 14.93 3.38 22.32
C PHE A 260 13.82 4.31 21.84
N ILE A 261 12.67 4.32 22.53
CA ILE A 261 11.58 5.26 22.23
C ILE A 261 11.87 6.60 22.92
N ILE A 262 12.13 7.61 22.09
CA ILE A 262 12.39 8.99 22.52
C ILE A 262 11.08 9.70 22.85
N ARG A 263 10.06 9.53 22.00
CA ARG A 263 8.76 10.18 22.16
C ARG A 263 7.67 9.42 21.41
N ASP A 264 6.57 9.13 22.10
CA ASP A 264 5.32 8.71 21.49
C ASP A 264 4.62 9.96 20.94
N ILE A 265 4.33 9.96 19.63
CA ILE A 265 3.75 11.11 18.95
C ILE A 265 2.23 10.91 18.92
N ASP A 266 1.77 9.87 18.21
CA ASP A 266 0.36 9.59 17.93
C ASP A 266 0.12 8.08 17.70
N GLU A 267 -1.13 7.64 17.53
CA GLU A 267 -1.56 6.22 17.40
C GLU A 267 -0.78 5.35 16.38
N THR A 268 -0.06 5.94 15.42
CA THR A 268 0.74 5.23 14.40
C THR A 268 2.23 5.62 14.34
N HIS A 269 2.71 6.59 15.13
CA HIS A 269 4.08 7.13 15.00
C HIS A 269 4.84 7.16 16.33
N VAL A 270 6.09 6.68 16.30
CA VAL A 270 7.01 6.66 17.46
C VAL A 270 8.39 7.16 17.02
N PHE A 271 8.98 8.11 17.75
CA PHE A 271 10.37 8.51 17.53
C PHE A 271 11.33 7.50 18.18
N ILE A 272 12.17 6.88 17.34
CA ILE A 272 13.16 5.89 17.74
C ILE A 272 14.57 6.47 17.58
N THR A 273 15.46 6.19 18.53
CA THR A 273 16.90 6.51 18.42
C THR A 273 17.54 5.83 17.21
N SER A 274 18.34 6.55 16.42
CA SER A 274 18.97 6.02 15.20
C SER A 274 19.85 4.79 15.45
N GLU A 275 20.41 4.67 16.65
CA GLU A 275 21.23 3.54 17.08
C GLU A 275 20.42 2.23 17.20
N ALA A 276 19.14 2.33 17.54
CA ALA A 276 18.25 1.17 17.70
C ALA A 276 17.75 0.59 16.38
N VAL A 277 17.71 1.40 15.31
CA VAL A 277 17.11 1.01 14.01
C VAL A 277 17.84 -0.19 13.41
N ALA A 278 19.18 -0.20 13.45
CA ALA A 278 19.97 -1.30 12.90
C ALA A 278 19.76 -2.62 13.68
N THR A 279 19.65 -2.53 15.01
CA THR A 279 19.42 -3.69 15.89
C THR A 279 17.99 -4.21 15.78
N LEU A 280 17.01 -3.31 15.68
CA LEU A 280 15.60 -3.64 15.43
C LEU A 280 15.46 -4.37 14.10
N MET A 281 15.98 -3.83 12.99
CA MET A 281 15.87 -4.47 11.68
C MET A 281 16.51 -5.86 11.61
N GLN A 282 17.57 -6.12 12.38
CA GLN A 282 18.20 -7.44 12.44
C GLN A 282 17.44 -8.45 13.30
N ARG A 283 16.69 -7.99 14.30
CA ARG A 283 16.06 -8.86 15.31
C ARG A 283 14.55 -8.94 15.22
N ILE A 284 13.91 -8.06 14.45
CA ILE A 284 12.44 -8.02 14.28
C ILE A 284 11.94 -9.37 13.75
N ASP A 285 12.59 -9.96 12.75
CA ASP A 285 12.15 -11.24 12.18
C ASP A 285 12.23 -12.39 13.21
N ALA A 286 13.33 -12.47 13.97
CA ALA A 286 13.51 -13.48 15.01
C ALA A 286 12.58 -13.28 16.23
N LEU A 287 12.27 -12.02 16.57
CA LEU A 287 11.38 -11.70 17.68
C LEU A 287 9.91 -11.91 17.32
N MET A 288 9.50 -11.60 16.08
CA MET A 288 8.17 -11.93 15.57
C MET A 288 7.94 -13.44 15.54
N GLU A 289 8.96 -14.22 15.16
CA GLU A 289 8.90 -15.69 15.16
C GLU A 289 8.78 -16.25 16.60
N SER A 290 9.50 -15.66 17.57
CA SER A 290 9.44 -16.06 18.99
C SER A 290 8.13 -15.70 19.71
N LEU A 291 7.38 -14.70 19.20
CA LEU A 291 6.07 -14.30 19.73
C LEU A 291 4.90 -15.01 19.03
N SER A 292 5.16 -15.81 17.99
CA SER A 292 4.13 -16.66 17.38
C SER A 292 3.77 -17.79 18.37
N PRO A 293 2.49 -17.97 18.75
CA PRO A 293 2.11 -18.88 19.83
C PRO A 293 2.26 -20.39 19.55
N ASP A 294 2.87 -20.82 18.44
CA ASP A 294 2.86 -22.24 18.02
C ASP A 294 4.20 -23.00 18.15
N VAL A 295 5.24 -22.43 18.79
CA VAL A 295 6.51 -23.17 19.01
C VAL A 295 6.76 -23.51 20.50
N ALA A 296 5.93 -23.05 21.42
CA ALA A 296 6.15 -23.24 22.86
C ALA A 296 5.68 -24.61 23.43
N GLU A 297 5.13 -25.53 22.63
CA GLU A 297 4.64 -26.83 23.12
C GLU A 297 5.48 -28.06 22.74
N LYS A 298 6.69 -27.90 22.21
CA LYS A 298 7.63 -29.03 22.07
C LYS A 298 9.08 -28.67 22.43
N SER A 299 9.34 -28.59 23.73
CA SER A 299 10.60 -29.03 24.34
C SER A 299 10.42 -29.31 25.82
#